data_AF-H1LE03-F1
#
_entry.id   AF-H1LE03-F1
#
_cell.length_a   1.000
_cell.length_b   1.000
_cell.length_c   1.000
_cell.angle_alpha   90.00
_cell.angle_beta   90.00
_cell.angle_gamma   90.00
#
_symmetry.space_group_name_H-M   'P 1'
#
loop_
_entity.id
_entity.type
_entity.pdbx_description
1 polymer ?
#
loop_
_entity_poly.entity_id
_entity_poly.type
_entity_poly.pdbx_seq_one_letter_code
_entity_poly.pdbx_strand_id
1 'polypeptide(L)'
;MAVAGIIYYLWFKNLVFQKVIYYARQLQLTQTDLAKLLPNLKESQVVPDPQKANFIAPLFNFPLQGLDILNNKLAKQAAQQGVKPFR
;
A
#
# COMPACT_ATOMS: atom_id res chain seq x y z
N MET A 1 -20.82 -13.65 -14.90
CA MET A 1 -19.69 -12.84 -15.42
C MET A 1 -19.25 -11.70 -14.47
N ALA A 2 -20.04 -11.25 -13.50
CA ALA A 2 -19.64 -10.21 -12.54
C ALA A 2 -18.65 -10.67 -11.44
N VAL A 3 -18.72 -11.94 -11.02
CA VAL A 3 -17.91 -12.49 -9.91
C VAL A 3 -16.42 -12.52 -10.25
N ALA A 4 -16.07 -12.89 -11.49
CA ALA A 4 -14.68 -12.90 -11.95
C ALA A 4 -14.04 -11.50 -11.92
N GLY A 5 -14.80 -10.45 -12.25
CA GLY A 5 -14.33 -9.07 -12.19
C GLY A 5 -14.06 -8.59 -10.76
N ILE A 6 -14.92 -8.96 -9.81
CA ILE A 6 -14.74 -8.63 -8.39
C ILE A 6 -13.53 -9.36 -7.81
N ILE A 7 -13.37 -10.66 -8.12
CA ILE A 7 -12.21 -11.45 -7.67
C ILE A 7 -10.91 -10.85 -8.22
N TYR A 8 -10.88 -10.52 -9.51
CA TYR A 8 -9.71 -9.91 -10.14
C TYR A 8 -9.36 -8.56 -9.50
N TYR A 9 -10.36 -7.71 -9.26
CA TYR A 9 -10.16 -6.42 -8.61
C TYR A 9 -9.58 -6.57 -7.19
N LEU A 10 -10.10 -7.50 -6.39
CA LEU A 10 -9.60 -7.76 -5.03
C LEU A 10 -8.19 -8.34 -5.04
N TRP A 11 -7.89 -9.24 -5.98
CA TRP A 11 -6.54 -9.77 -6.17
C TRP A 11 -5.54 -8.68 -6.55
N PHE A 12 -5.88 -7.83 -7.53
CA PHE A 12 -5.04 -6.70 -7.94
C PHE A 12 -4.79 -5.75 -6.77
N LYS A 13 -5.86 -5.41 -6.02
CA LYS A 13 -5.75 -4.56 -4.84
C LYS A 13 -4.83 -5.16 -3.78
N ASN A 14 -4.89 -6.47 -3.57
CA ASN A 14 -3.99 -7.18 -2.66
C ASN A 14 -2.54 -7.15 -3.13
N LEU A 15 -2.29 -7.32 -4.43
CA LEU A 15 -0.96 -7.23 -4.99
C LEU A 15 -0.35 -5.83 -4.79
N VAL A 16 -1.10 -4.76 -5.10
CA VAL A 16 -0.62 -3.38 -4.88
C VAL A 16 -0.39 -3.11 -3.39
N PHE A 17 -1.26 -3.62 -2.51
CA PHE A 17 -1.06 -3.53 -1.07
C PHE A 17 0.26 -4.19 -0.63
N GLN A 18 0.53 -5.41 -1.08
CA GLN A 18 1.79 -6.11 -0.75
C GLN A 18 3.02 -5.34 -1.23
N LYS A 19 2.95 -4.70 -2.42
CA LYS A 19 4.02 -3.82 -2.92
C LYS A 19 4.26 -2.65 -2.00
N VAL A 20 3.21 -1.95 -1.57
CA VAL A 20 3.28 -0.83 -0.63
C VAL A 20 3.95 -1.27 0.66
N ILE A 21 3.50 -2.38 1.26
CA ILE A 21 4.08 -2.90 2.49
C ILE A 21 5.54 -3.29 2.32
N TYR A 22 5.89 -3.96 1.22
CA TYR A 22 7.26 -4.37 0.94
C TYR A 22 8.20 -3.16 0.89
N TYR A 23 7.89 -2.17 0.06
CA TYR A 23 8.74 -0.99 -0.05
C TYR A 23 8.77 -0.17 1.23
N ALA A 24 7.62 -0.02 1.91
CA ALA A 24 7.57 0.67 3.19
C ALA A 24 8.47 0.01 4.25
N ARG A 25 8.52 -1.34 4.29
CA ARG A 25 9.42 -2.08 5.18
C ARG A 25 10.88 -1.90 4.82
N GLN A 26 11.24 -1.98 3.54
CA GLN A 26 12.61 -1.79 3.08
C GLN A 26 13.11 -0.37 3.35
N LEU A 27 12.21 0.61 3.25
CA LEU A 27 12.47 2.02 3.56
C LEU A 27 12.31 2.34 5.07
N GLN A 28 12.04 1.33 5.91
CA GLN A 28 11.82 1.47 7.35
C GLN A 28 10.75 2.52 7.74
N LEU A 29 9.74 2.71 6.90
CA LEU A 29 8.68 3.70 7.11
C LEU A 29 7.65 3.21 8.11
N THR A 30 7.04 4.15 8.83
CA THR A 30 5.92 3.88 9.76
C THR A 30 4.57 4.14 9.08
N GLN A 31 3.47 3.72 9.73
CA GLN A 31 2.12 4.08 9.31
C GLN A 31 1.95 5.60 9.16
N THR A 32 2.54 6.38 10.07
CA THR A 32 2.48 7.85 10.07
C THR A 32 3.25 8.44 8.88
N ASP A 33 4.36 7.84 8.49
CA ASP A 33 5.10 8.28 7.30
C ASP A 33 4.31 8.02 6.03
N LEU A 34 3.65 6.85 5.93
CA LEU A 34 2.75 6.56 4.82
C LEU A 34 1.56 7.52 4.78
N ALA A 35 1.01 7.90 5.94
CA ALA A 35 -0.07 8.88 6.03
C ALA A 35 0.35 10.26 5.46
N LYS A 36 1.56 10.72 5.76
CA LYS A 36 2.10 12.01 5.25
C LYS A 36 2.29 12.02 3.73
N LEU A 37 2.46 10.87 3.09
CA LEU A 37 2.62 10.77 1.64
C LEU A 37 1.28 10.90 0.89
N LEU A 38 0.15 10.89 1.60
CA LEU A 38 -1.19 10.90 1.03
C LEU A 38 -1.79 12.32 1.09
N PRO A 39 -2.08 12.96 -0.05
CA PRO A 39 -2.55 14.35 -0.08
C PRO A 39 -4.01 14.55 0.37
N ASN A 40 -4.80 13.47 0.45
CA ASN A 40 -6.23 13.52 0.79
C ASN A 40 -6.62 12.37 1.73
N LEU A 41 -5.80 12.12 2.76
CA LEU A 41 -6.13 11.13 3.77
C LEU A 41 -7.24 11.67 4.68
N LYS A 42 -8.39 10.99 4.71
CA LYS A 42 -9.46 11.31 5.68
C LYS A 42 -9.05 10.85 7.07
N GLU A 43 -9.45 11.56 8.12
CA GLU A 43 -9.13 11.19 9.51
C GLU A 43 -9.63 9.79 9.91
N SER A 44 -10.77 9.36 9.38
CA SER A 44 -11.32 8.02 9.61
C SER A 44 -10.59 6.91 8.82
N GLN A 45 -9.70 7.27 7.90
CA GLN A 45 -9.08 6.32 6.99
C GLN A 45 -7.84 5.68 7.60
N VAL A 46 -7.94 4.38 7.86
CA VAL A 46 -6.83 3.59 8.40
C VAL A 46 -5.81 3.32 7.30
N VAL A 47 -4.62 3.91 7.43
CA VAL A 47 -3.48 3.67 6.53
C VAL A 47 -2.86 2.31 6.83
N PRO A 48 -2.34 1.58 5.82
CA PRO A 48 -1.60 0.35 6.05
C PRO A 48 -0.44 0.56 7.02
N ASP A 49 -0.26 -0.36 7.98
CA ASP A 49 0.87 -0.33 8.89
C ASP A 49 1.89 -1.42 8.49
N PRO A 50 3.07 -1.07 7.98
CA PRO A 50 4.10 -2.02 7.55
C PRO A 50 4.76 -2.77 8.72
N GLN A 51 4.70 -2.24 9.95
CA GLN A 51 5.36 -2.79 11.13
C GLN A 51 4.48 -3.79 11.89
N LYS A 52 3.17 -3.76 11.68
CA LYS A 52 2.27 -4.74 12.29
C LYS A 52 2.37 -6.11 11.60
N ALA A 53 2.54 -7.16 12.41
CA ALA A 53 2.57 -8.55 11.95
C ALA A 53 1.20 -9.04 11.45
N ASN A 54 0.12 -8.63 12.13
CA ASN A 54 -1.25 -8.85 11.68
C ASN A 54 -1.73 -7.65 10.88
N PHE A 55 -1.69 -7.79 9.56
CA PHE A 55 -2.23 -6.82 8.61
C PHE A 55 -3.75 -6.87 8.60
N ILE A 56 -4.38 -6.36 9.67
CA ILE A 56 -5.85 -6.23 9.79
C ILE A 56 -6.31 -4.87 9.25
N ALA A 57 -5.67 -4.36 8.19
CA ALA A 57 -6.37 -3.41 7.34
C ALA A 57 -7.20 -4.29 6.40
N PRO A 58 -8.54 -4.34 6.50
CA PRO A 58 -9.31 -5.04 5.50
C PRO A 58 -8.91 -4.42 4.17
N LEU A 59 -8.52 -5.25 3.21
CA LEU A 59 -8.27 -4.85 1.82
C LEU A 59 -9.38 -3.92 1.29
N PHE A 60 -10.57 -3.99 1.88
CA PHE A 60 -11.74 -3.17 1.60
C PHE A 60 -11.66 -1.72 2.10
N ASN A 61 -11.04 -1.43 3.24
CA ASN A 61 -11.20 -0.15 3.94
C ASN A 61 -10.24 0.96 3.49
N PHE A 62 -9.18 0.61 2.77
CA PHE A 62 -8.26 1.59 2.18
C PHE A 62 -8.46 1.67 0.66
N PRO A 63 -8.63 2.87 0.06
CA PRO A 63 -8.95 3.03 -1.35
C PRO A 63 -7.75 2.67 -2.23
N LEU A 64 -8.03 2.08 -3.40
CA LEU A 64 -7.00 1.70 -4.37
C LEU A 64 -6.16 2.90 -4.82
N GLN A 65 -6.78 4.08 -4.99
CA GLN A 65 -6.05 5.30 -5.34
C GLN A 65 -4.98 5.68 -4.32
N GLY A 66 -5.27 5.49 -3.02
CA GLY A 66 -4.27 5.70 -1.97
C GLY A 66 -3.13 4.70 -2.09
N LEU A 67 -3.41 3.43 -2.40
CA LEU A 67 -2.38 2.40 -2.60
C LEU A 67 -1.51 2.72 -3.81
N ASP A 68 -2.11 3.22 -4.89
CA ASP A 68 -1.37 3.57 -6.10
C ASP A 68 -0.40 4.75 -5.88
N ILE A 69 -0.87 5.79 -5.18
CA ILE A 69 -0.04 6.94 -4.79
C ILE A 69 1.13 6.48 -3.92
N LEU A 70 0.87 5.64 -2.90
CA LEU A 70 1.91 5.09 -2.05
C LEU A 70 2.89 4.24 -2.86
N ASN A 71 2.39 3.30 -3.67
CA ASN A 71 3.23 2.43 -4.47
C ASN A 71 4.15 3.24 -5.39
N ASN A 72 3.64 4.28 -6.07
CA ASN A 72 4.44 5.12 -6.95
C ASN A 72 5.52 5.93 -6.20
N LYS A 73 5.18 6.53 -5.06
CA LYS A 73 6.14 7.28 -4.24
C LYS A 73 7.21 6.36 -3.65
N LEU A 74 6.77 5.27 -3.03
CA LEU A 74 7.65 4.30 -2.40
C LEU A 74 8.56 3.60 -3.41
N ALA A 75 8.04 3.21 -4.58
CA ALA A 75 8.87 2.60 -5.62
C ALA A 75 9.96 3.57 -6.13
N LYS A 76 9.63 4.86 -6.28
CA LYS A 76 10.63 5.88 -6.65
C LYS A 76 11.70 6.04 -5.56
N GLN A 77 11.29 6.15 -4.30
CA GLN A 77 12.23 6.26 -3.17
C GLN A 77 13.09 5.00 -3.02
N ALA A 78 12.49 3.83 -3.13
CA ALA A 78 13.16 2.53 -3.12
C ALA A 78 14.21 2.43 -4.23
N ALA A 79 13.87 2.83 -5.46
CA ALA A 79 14.81 2.85 -6.57
C ALA A 79 15.99 3.80 -6.31
N GLN A 80 15.74 4.97 -5.73
CA GLN A 80 16.81 5.92 -5.35
C GLN A 80 17.73 5.38 -4.26
N GLN A 81 17.23 4.54 -3.36
CA GLN A 81 18.01 3.92 -2.28
C GLN A 81 18.59 2.56 -2.65
N GLY A 82 18.48 2.12 -3.91
CA GLY A 82 18.99 0.83 -4.37
C GLY A 82 18.23 -0.38 -3.79
N VAL A 83 17.02 -0.17 -3.28
CA VAL A 83 16.14 -1.24 -2.81
C VAL A 83 15.69 -2.10 -3.99
N LYS A 84 15.70 -3.42 -3.80
CA LYS A 84 15.31 -4.38 -4.83
C LYS A 84 13.83 -4.18 -5.21
N PRO A 85 13.45 -4.37 -6.49
CA PRO A 85 12.06 -4.31 -6.89
C PRO A 85 11.26 -5.46 -6.26
N PHE A 86 9.99 -5.19 -5.97
CA PHE A 86 9.02 -6.21 -5.54
C PHE A 86 8.90 -7.31 -6.62
N ARG A 87 8.96 -8.57 -6.20
CA ARG A 87 8.83 -9.77 -7.04
C ARG A 87 7.77 -10.69 -6.47
#